data_AF-A0A174ZM20-F1
#
_entry.id   AF-A0A174ZM20-F1
#
_cell.length_a   1.000
_cell.length_b   1.000
_cell.length_c   1.000
_cell.angle_alpha   90.00
_cell.angle_beta   90.00
_cell.angle_gamma   90.00
#
_symmetry.space_group_name_H-M   'P 1'
#
loop_
_entity.id
_entity.type
_entity.pdbx_description
1 polymer ?
#
loop_
_entity_poly.entity_id
_entity_poly.type
_entity_poly.pdbx_seq_one_letter_code
_entity_poly.pdbx_strand_id
1 'polypeptide(L)'
;MYDLMIIGSGPAGISAALTAKARNLNFIWFGSRALSTKIEKAEKIMNYPGLPAVTGSEMQSVFLKQIDDCGITITESQVNSIYDCGGYFAAGADNEIYEAKAVIMTVGMTTTREIEGEARLLGCGVSYCATCDGALYKNKDIAVICASPKFEDEVTFLAGLANHIYLFTPYKETTLQYDNITHFNGLPASVDGDKKVASVTFKGEAIPVSGAFFLKDSINPGVLLSGLDMAGGHIIVDRTQMTNIDGVYAAGDCTGRPYQYAKAVGEGNVAVHSVLEYLKEHKDN
;
A
#
# COMPACT_ATOMS: atom_id res chain seq x y z
N MET A 1 14.24 -7.29 -15.03
CA MET A 1 14.16 -8.05 -13.78
C MET A 1 15.15 -7.49 -12.77
N TYR A 2 14.67 -7.15 -11.58
CA TYR A 2 15.44 -6.65 -10.45
C TYR A 2 15.86 -7.80 -9.51
N ASP A 3 16.91 -7.58 -8.72
CA ASP A 3 17.24 -8.47 -7.60
C ASP A 3 16.20 -8.33 -6.48
N LEU A 4 15.73 -7.11 -6.24
CA LEU A 4 14.87 -6.77 -5.11
C LEU A 4 13.84 -5.71 -5.47
N MET A 5 12.60 -5.92 -5.03
CA MET A 5 11.54 -4.91 -5.00
C MET A 5 11.22 -4.51 -3.56
N ILE A 6 11.23 -3.21 -3.29
CA ILE A 6 10.86 -2.65 -1.97
C ILE A 6 9.56 -1.88 -2.13
N ILE A 7 8.55 -2.18 -1.30
CA ILE A 7 7.21 -1.60 -1.42
C ILE A 7 6.90 -0.77 -0.19
N GLY A 8 6.82 0.55 -0.35
CA GLY A 8 6.58 1.52 0.72
C GLY A 8 7.83 2.38 1.00
N SER A 9 7.64 3.69 1.20
CA SER A 9 8.74 4.65 1.41
C SER A 9 8.85 5.20 2.85
N GLY A 10 8.28 4.48 3.83
CA GLY A 10 8.48 4.76 5.25
C GLY A 10 9.88 4.41 5.75
N PRO A 11 10.16 4.53 7.07
CA PRO A 11 11.49 4.31 7.65
C PRO A 11 12.09 2.93 7.36
N ALA A 12 11.26 1.88 7.33
CA ALA A 12 11.70 0.54 6.95
C ALA A 12 12.16 0.48 5.49
N GLY A 13 11.38 1.05 4.56
CA GLY A 13 11.72 1.12 3.14
C GLY A 13 12.96 1.96 2.87
N ILE A 14 13.11 3.10 3.57
CA ILE A 14 14.31 3.95 3.49
C ILE A 14 15.55 3.16 3.92
N SER A 15 15.48 2.47 5.06
CA SER A 15 16.60 1.65 5.55
C SER A 15 16.94 0.51 4.60
N ALA A 16 15.91 -0.16 4.06
CA ALA A 16 16.09 -1.21 3.08
C ALA A 16 16.76 -0.67 1.80
N ALA A 17 16.29 0.45 1.25
CA ALA A 17 16.85 1.04 0.03
C ALA A 17 18.31 1.48 0.22
N LEU A 18 18.63 2.13 1.35
CA LEU A 18 20.01 2.50 1.70
C LEU A 18 20.92 1.27 1.81
N THR A 19 20.44 0.21 2.47
CA THR A 19 21.19 -1.04 2.63
C THR A 19 21.38 -1.75 1.29
N ALA A 20 20.33 -1.82 0.47
CA ALA A 20 20.38 -2.43 -0.87
C ALA A 20 21.37 -1.70 -1.78
N LYS A 21 21.36 -0.37 -1.76
CA LYS A 21 22.33 0.48 -2.47
C LYS A 21 23.75 0.22 -2.01
N ALA A 22 24.00 0.21 -0.69
CA ALA A 22 25.33 -0.06 -0.13
C ALA A 22 25.87 -1.46 -0.48
N ARG A 23 24.97 -2.40 -0.82
CA ARG A 23 25.28 -3.79 -1.18
C ARG A 23 25.29 -4.02 -2.69
N ASN A 24 25.14 -2.96 -3.50
CA ASN A 24 25.10 -3.00 -4.96
C ASN A 24 24.02 -3.93 -5.53
N LEU A 25 22.87 -4.05 -4.86
CA LEU A 25 21.72 -4.75 -5.44
C LEU A 25 21.12 -3.92 -6.58
N ASN A 26 20.67 -4.58 -7.65
CA ASN A 26 19.79 -3.97 -8.63
C ASN A 26 18.36 -3.97 -8.09
N PHE A 27 17.88 -2.87 -7.51
CA PHE A 27 16.57 -2.83 -6.86
C PHE A 27 15.65 -1.74 -7.42
N ILE A 28 14.35 -1.95 -7.27
CA ILE A 28 13.30 -0.95 -7.48
C ILE A 28 12.59 -0.66 -6.17
N TRP A 29 12.28 0.60 -5.90
CA TRP A 29 11.67 1.04 -4.65
C TRP A 29 10.42 1.88 -4.91
N PHE A 30 9.26 1.33 -4.58
CA PHE A 30 7.97 1.98 -4.74
C PHE A 30 7.58 2.76 -3.50
N GLY A 31 6.97 3.93 -3.71
CA GLY A 31 6.41 4.74 -2.63
C GLY A 31 6.15 6.17 -3.09
N SER A 32 6.34 7.13 -2.19
CA SER A 32 6.25 8.55 -2.48
C SER A 32 7.48 9.30 -1.96
N ARG A 33 7.86 10.38 -2.64
CA ARG A 33 8.85 11.36 -2.15
C ARG A 33 8.38 12.10 -0.89
N ALA A 34 7.09 12.04 -0.56
CA ALA A 34 6.61 12.43 0.77
C ALA A 34 7.04 11.47 1.88
N LEU A 35 7.68 10.34 1.56
CA LEU A 35 8.15 9.26 2.46
C LEU A 35 7.03 8.62 3.30
N SER A 36 6.55 9.33 4.31
CA SER A 36 5.46 8.86 5.15
C SER A 36 4.76 10.03 5.84
N THR A 37 3.45 10.09 5.65
CA THR A 37 2.58 11.06 6.33
C THR A 37 2.59 10.89 7.85
N LYS A 38 2.95 9.71 8.36
CA LYS A 38 3.12 9.47 9.80
C LYS A 38 4.37 10.16 10.37
N ILE A 39 5.44 10.27 9.57
CA ILE A 39 6.64 11.02 9.97
C ILE A 39 6.28 12.51 9.95
N GLU A 40 5.74 13.01 8.84
CA GLU A 40 5.41 14.43 8.64
C GLU A 40 4.53 14.99 9.76
N LYS A 41 3.52 14.23 10.20
CA LYS A 41 2.57 14.64 11.24
C LYS A 41 3.14 14.61 12.67
N ALA A 42 4.35 14.10 12.89
CA ALA A 42 4.92 14.04 14.23
C ALA A 42 5.33 15.44 14.71
N GLU A 43 4.69 15.95 15.77
CA GLU A 43 5.01 17.26 16.34
C GLU A 43 6.45 17.33 16.84
N LYS A 44 6.90 16.28 17.52
CA LYS A 44 8.23 16.20 18.11
C LYS A 44 8.68 14.76 18.31
N ILE A 45 9.89 14.46 17.88
CA ILE A 45 10.54 13.15 17.93
C ILE A 45 11.78 13.30 18.82
N MET A 46 11.84 12.51 19.88
CA MET A 46 12.94 12.54 20.88
C MET A 46 13.56 11.16 21.12
N ASN A 47 13.09 10.14 20.40
CA ASN A 47 13.36 8.73 20.65
C ASN A 47 14.04 8.04 19.44
N TYR A 48 14.64 8.80 18.53
CA TYR A 48 15.43 8.25 17.42
C TYR A 48 16.93 8.51 17.67
N PRO A 49 17.71 7.49 18.04
CA PRO A 49 19.14 7.68 18.32
C PRO A 49 19.89 8.35 17.15
N GLY A 50 20.73 9.33 17.45
CA GLY A 50 21.47 10.11 16.46
C GLY A 50 20.73 11.31 15.89
N LEU A 51 19.42 11.42 16.11
CA LEU A 51 18.65 12.65 15.87
C LEU A 51 18.17 13.20 17.22
N PRO A 52 18.58 14.42 17.61
CA PRO A 52 18.08 15.06 18.83
C PRO A 52 16.59 15.40 18.69
N ALA A 53 16.05 16.22 19.58
CA ALA A 53 14.67 16.68 19.48
C ALA A 53 14.41 17.39 18.13
N VAL A 54 13.76 16.68 17.21
CA VAL A 54 13.40 17.16 15.87
C VAL A 54 11.91 17.03 15.64
N THR A 55 11.37 17.86 14.77
CA THR A 55 10.02 17.71 14.21
C THR A 55 9.96 16.59 13.17
N GLY A 56 8.76 16.17 12.82
CA GLY A 56 8.52 15.23 11.73
C GLY A 56 9.11 15.69 10.40
N SER A 57 8.85 16.94 10.01
CA SER A 57 9.35 17.53 8.77
C SER A 57 10.88 17.62 8.72
N GLU A 58 11.53 17.92 9.85
CA GLU A 58 13.00 17.91 9.95
C GLU A 58 13.57 16.49 9.77
N MET A 59 13.00 15.48 10.43
CA MET A 59 13.40 14.08 10.23
C MET A 59 13.19 13.65 8.77
N GLN A 60 12.05 13.98 8.16
CA GLN A 60 11.76 13.69 6.75
C GLN A 60 12.81 14.30 5.83
N SER A 61 13.19 15.56 6.08
CA SER A 61 14.22 16.27 5.29
C SER A 61 15.58 15.60 5.40
N VAL A 62 15.95 15.12 6.60
CA VAL A 62 17.19 14.34 6.80
C VAL A 62 17.16 13.03 6.01
N PHE A 63 16.05 12.30 6.03
CA PHE A 63 15.93 11.05 5.26
C PHE A 63 15.99 11.30 3.75
N LEU A 64 15.28 12.32 3.25
CA LEU A 64 15.35 12.71 1.84
C LEU A 64 16.77 13.05 1.42
N LYS A 65 17.48 13.84 2.23
CA LYS A 65 18.87 14.16 1.96
C LYS A 65 19.75 12.91 1.88
N GLN A 66 19.58 11.95 2.79
CA GLN A 66 20.37 10.71 2.79
C GLN A 66 20.15 9.88 1.52
N ILE A 67 18.90 9.70 1.09
CA ILE A 67 18.62 8.93 -0.14
C ILE A 67 19.11 9.67 -1.39
N ASP A 68 19.00 11.00 -1.42
CA ASP A 68 19.45 11.84 -2.54
C ASP A 68 20.98 11.84 -2.65
N ASP A 69 21.71 11.98 -1.53
CA ASP A 69 23.17 11.90 -1.48
C ASP A 69 23.69 10.53 -1.96
N CYS A 70 22.91 9.46 -1.77
CA CYS A 70 23.21 8.12 -2.26
C CYS A 70 22.75 7.86 -3.71
N GLY A 71 22.10 8.82 -4.37
CA GLY A 71 21.55 8.65 -5.72
C GLY A 71 20.54 7.50 -5.78
N ILE A 72 19.64 7.44 -4.79
CA ILE A 72 18.54 6.48 -4.73
C ILE A 72 17.26 7.20 -5.17
N THR A 73 16.58 6.63 -6.16
CA THR A 73 15.30 7.15 -6.68
C THR A 73 14.12 6.36 -6.12
N ILE A 74 12.99 7.03 -5.90
CA ILE A 74 11.71 6.40 -5.56
C ILE A 74 10.86 6.37 -6.82
N THR A 75 10.30 5.20 -7.13
CA THR A 75 9.27 5.05 -8.16
C THR A 75 7.93 5.47 -7.54
N GLU A 76 7.41 6.63 -7.97
CA GLU A 76 6.17 7.22 -7.44
C GLU A 76 4.92 6.61 -8.06
N SER A 77 4.72 5.32 -7.81
CA SER A 77 3.58 4.53 -8.27
C SER A 77 3.04 3.65 -7.15
N GLN A 78 1.73 3.39 -7.18
CA GLN A 78 1.08 2.52 -6.20
C GLN A 78 1.10 1.07 -6.69
N VAL A 79 1.72 0.18 -5.90
CA VAL A 79 1.64 -1.26 -6.14
C VAL A 79 0.28 -1.77 -5.69
N ASN A 80 -0.47 -2.36 -6.62
CA ASN A 80 -1.84 -2.82 -6.39
C ASN A 80 -1.94 -4.33 -6.17
N SER A 81 -0.98 -5.08 -6.70
CA SER A 81 -0.91 -6.54 -6.56
C SER A 81 0.51 -7.04 -6.79
N ILE A 82 0.83 -8.16 -6.16
CA ILE A 82 2.09 -8.91 -6.28
C ILE A 82 1.69 -10.36 -6.51
N TYR A 83 2.30 -10.98 -7.51
CA TYR A 83 2.08 -12.37 -7.89
C TYR A 83 3.38 -13.14 -7.72
N ASP A 84 3.30 -14.30 -7.08
CA ASP A 84 4.37 -15.30 -7.10
C ASP A 84 4.31 -16.04 -8.45
N CYS A 85 5.40 -15.96 -9.21
CA CYS A 85 5.53 -16.55 -10.53
C CYS A 85 6.40 -17.81 -10.54
N GLY A 86 6.74 -18.37 -9.37
CA GLY A 86 7.56 -19.57 -9.26
C GLY A 86 9.04 -19.30 -9.54
N GLY A 87 9.70 -18.63 -8.58
CA GLY A 87 11.12 -18.27 -8.64
C GLY A 87 11.39 -16.77 -8.80
N TYR A 88 10.35 -15.98 -9.06
CA TYR A 88 10.38 -14.52 -9.03
C TYR A 88 8.97 -13.97 -8.76
N PHE A 89 8.89 -12.67 -8.53
CA PHE A 89 7.65 -11.95 -8.23
C PHE A 89 7.37 -10.89 -9.29
N ALA A 90 6.10 -10.77 -9.68
CA ALA A 90 5.61 -9.72 -10.56
C ALA A 90 4.67 -8.79 -9.79
N ALA A 91 4.95 -7.49 -9.78
CA ALA A 91 4.09 -6.49 -9.18
C ALA A 91 3.47 -5.58 -10.24
N GLY A 92 2.15 -5.39 -10.15
CA GLY A 92 1.43 -4.43 -10.95
C GLY A 92 1.41 -3.07 -10.26
N ALA A 93 1.94 -2.05 -10.92
CA ALA A 93 1.88 -0.66 -10.48
C ALA A 93 1.44 0.21 -11.66
N ASP A 94 0.37 0.99 -11.46
CA ASP A 94 -0.32 1.72 -12.53
C ASP A 94 -0.67 0.80 -13.72
N ASN A 95 -0.11 1.06 -14.91
CA ASN A 95 -0.29 0.27 -16.14
C ASN A 95 0.96 -0.55 -16.50
N GLU A 96 1.90 -0.70 -15.57
CA GLU A 96 3.17 -1.42 -15.78
C GLU A 96 3.31 -2.61 -14.86
N ILE A 97 4.11 -3.59 -15.30
CA ILE A 97 4.46 -4.78 -14.54
C ILE A 97 5.96 -4.76 -14.28
N TYR A 98 6.33 -4.96 -13.03
CA TYR A 98 7.71 -4.98 -12.57
C TYR A 98 8.07 -6.34 -11.99
N GLU A 99 9.23 -6.86 -12.35
CA GLU A 99 9.65 -8.20 -11.94
C GLU A 99 10.90 -8.14 -11.04
N ALA A 100 10.88 -8.86 -9.93
CA ALA A 100 12.02 -8.98 -9.02
C ALA A 100 12.17 -10.40 -8.45
N LYS A 101 13.40 -10.81 -8.14
CA LYS A 101 13.67 -12.11 -7.51
C LYS A 101 13.18 -12.22 -6.07
N ALA A 102 13.20 -11.11 -5.34
CA ALA A 102 12.74 -11.01 -3.95
C ALA A 102 11.93 -9.72 -3.71
N VAL A 103 11.09 -9.75 -2.68
CA VAL A 103 10.23 -8.61 -2.31
C VAL A 103 10.40 -8.29 -0.83
N ILE A 104 10.55 -7.01 -0.48
CA ILE A 104 10.41 -6.51 0.90
C ILE A 104 9.18 -5.61 0.99
N MET A 105 8.18 -6.06 1.75
CA MET A 105 6.98 -5.29 2.05
C MET A 105 7.22 -4.36 3.25
N THR A 106 7.21 -3.06 2.99
CA THR A 106 7.37 -1.98 4.00
C THR A 106 6.19 -1.01 4.01
N VAL A 107 5.02 -1.52 3.65
CA VAL A 107 3.76 -0.78 3.44
C VAL A 107 3.19 -0.15 4.72
N GLY A 108 3.84 -0.41 5.86
CA GLY A 108 3.43 0.10 7.16
C GLY A 108 2.10 -0.50 7.63
N MET A 109 1.40 0.24 8.46
CA MET A 109 0.04 -0.10 8.87
C MET A 109 -0.85 1.10 8.78
N THR A 110 -2.10 0.86 8.44
CA THR A 110 -3.12 1.88 8.55
C THR A 110 -4.15 1.44 9.54
N THR A 111 -4.61 2.40 10.33
CA THR A 111 -5.71 2.24 11.28
C THR A 111 -7.08 2.35 10.60
N THR A 112 -7.13 2.42 9.27
CA THR A 112 -8.38 2.41 8.52
C THR A 112 -9.04 1.07 8.77
N ARG A 113 -10.15 1.14 9.49
CA ARG A 113 -11.01 0.00 9.77
C ARG A 113 -11.45 -0.58 8.42
N GLU A 114 -11.13 -1.83 8.17
CA GLU A 114 -11.74 -2.55 7.05
C GLU A 114 -13.26 -2.52 7.22
N ILE A 115 -13.95 -2.22 6.13
CA ILE A 115 -15.40 -2.23 6.10
C ILE A 115 -15.85 -3.69 6.00
N GLU A 116 -16.94 -4.05 6.68
CA GLU A 116 -17.44 -5.42 6.63
C GLU A 116 -17.72 -5.84 5.18
N GLY A 117 -17.27 -7.02 4.78
CA GLY A 117 -17.43 -7.55 3.42
C GLY A 117 -16.38 -7.08 2.40
N GLU A 118 -15.58 -6.05 2.69
CA GLU A 118 -14.54 -5.51 1.80
C GLU A 118 -13.53 -6.59 1.36
N ALA A 119 -12.87 -7.26 2.32
CA ALA A 119 -11.89 -8.30 2.01
C ALA A 119 -12.53 -9.55 1.38
N ARG A 120 -13.76 -9.91 1.80
CA ARG A 120 -14.46 -11.10 1.32
C ARG A 120 -14.88 -10.98 -0.15
N LEU A 121 -15.26 -9.78 -0.58
CA LEU A 121 -15.77 -9.51 -1.93
C LEU A 121 -14.69 -8.92 -2.86
N LEU A 122 -13.44 -8.86 -2.42
CA LEU A 122 -12.31 -8.44 -3.25
C LEU A 122 -12.16 -9.32 -4.48
N GLY A 123 -12.01 -8.70 -5.65
CA GLY A 123 -12.01 -9.39 -6.95
C GLY A 123 -13.39 -9.90 -7.38
N CYS A 124 -14.39 -9.83 -6.50
CA CYS A 124 -15.77 -10.22 -6.73
C CYS A 124 -16.71 -9.00 -6.71
N GLY A 125 -16.25 -7.86 -7.23
CA GLY A 125 -17.02 -6.61 -7.19
C GLY A 125 -16.38 -5.53 -6.34
N VAL A 126 -15.51 -5.88 -5.38
CA VAL A 126 -14.65 -4.92 -4.67
C VAL A 126 -13.32 -4.80 -5.41
N SER A 127 -12.86 -3.56 -5.61
CA SER A 127 -11.56 -3.24 -6.22
C SER A 127 -10.84 -2.12 -5.47
N TYR A 128 -9.50 -2.14 -5.53
CA TYR A 128 -8.63 -1.08 -5.01
C TYR A 128 -7.99 -0.22 -6.09
N CYS A 129 -8.15 -0.58 -7.37
CA CYS A 129 -7.51 0.11 -8.49
C CYS A 129 -8.59 0.57 -9.48
N ALA A 130 -8.87 1.88 -9.52
CA ALA A 130 -9.85 2.44 -10.43
C ALA A 130 -9.48 2.18 -11.90
N THR A 131 -8.21 2.41 -12.26
CA THR A 131 -7.71 2.31 -13.64
C THR A 131 -7.66 0.87 -14.16
N CYS A 132 -7.37 -0.09 -13.28
CA CYS A 132 -7.29 -1.51 -13.63
C CYS A 132 -8.68 -2.09 -13.95
N ASP A 133 -9.65 -1.89 -13.03
CA ASP A 133 -10.95 -2.58 -13.09
C ASP A 133 -12.09 -1.70 -13.58
N GLY A 134 -11.91 -0.38 -13.65
CA GLY A 134 -12.97 0.59 -13.98
C GLY A 134 -13.72 0.27 -15.28
N ALA A 135 -13.01 -0.22 -16.30
CA ALA A 135 -13.60 -0.62 -17.57
C ALA A 135 -14.67 -1.72 -17.44
N LEU A 136 -14.55 -2.62 -16.44
CA LEU A 136 -15.50 -3.70 -16.17
C LEU A 136 -16.86 -3.19 -15.65
N TYR A 137 -16.91 -1.94 -15.20
CA TYR A 137 -18.08 -1.29 -14.63
C TYR A 137 -18.63 -0.16 -15.50
N LYS A 138 -18.25 -0.13 -16.78
CA LYS A 138 -18.81 0.79 -17.76
C LYS A 138 -20.34 0.71 -17.78
N ASN A 139 -21.00 1.87 -17.72
CA ASN A 139 -22.46 2.01 -17.66
C ASN A 139 -23.14 1.28 -16.48
N LYS A 140 -22.42 1.04 -15.37
CA LYS A 140 -22.99 0.48 -14.14
C LYS A 140 -22.99 1.51 -13.02
N ASP A 141 -23.83 1.26 -12.02
CA ASP A 141 -23.84 2.03 -10.78
C ASP A 141 -22.80 1.45 -9.83
N ILE A 142 -21.90 2.28 -9.31
CA ILE A 142 -20.79 1.86 -8.45
C ILE A 142 -20.72 2.71 -7.18
N ALA A 143 -20.24 2.10 -6.10
CA ALA A 143 -19.81 2.82 -4.92
C ALA A 143 -18.32 3.16 -5.05
N VAL A 144 -17.94 4.38 -4.68
CA VAL A 144 -16.53 4.78 -4.60
C VAL A 144 -16.28 5.33 -3.20
N ILE A 145 -15.42 4.65 -2.45
CA ILE A 145 -14.97 5.05 -1.13
C ILE A 145 -13.63 5.76 -1.32
N CYS A 146 -13.65 7.09 -1.29
CA CYS A 146 -12.46 7.91 -1.46
C CYS A 146 -11.97 8.36 -0.08
N ALA A 147 -10.86 7.78 0.39
CA ALA A 147 -10.36 8.03 1.74
C ALA A 147 -9.61 9.38 1.88
N SER A 148 -9.16 9.96 0.76
CA SER A 148 -8.32 11.17 0.74
C SER A 148 -8.51 11.95 -0.57
N PRO A 149 -8.47 13.30 -0.55
CA PRO A 149 -8.56 14.14 -1.76
C PRO A 149 -7.55 13.79 -2.85
N LYS A 150 -6.42 13.16 -2.50
CA LYS A 150 -5.39 12.76 -3.45
C LYS A 150 -5.86 11.72 -4.49
N PHE A 151 -6.95 11.01 -4.22
CA PHE A 151 -7.52 10.01 -5.12
C PHE A 151 -8.67 10.55 -5.98
N GLU A 152 -8.97 11.85 -5.90
CA GLU A 152 -10.10 12.44 -6.66
C GLU A 152 -9.91 12.35 -8.18
N ASP A 153 -8.67 12.29 -8.67
CA ASP A 153 -8.37 12.04 -10.09
C ASP A 153 -8.83 10.64 -10.54
N GLU A 154 -8.71 9.64 -9.67
CA GLU A 154 -9.23 8.28 -9.94
C GLU A 154 -10.75 8.23 -9.90
N VAL A 155 -11.39 9.02 -9.03
CA VAL A 155 -12.85 9.19 -9.02
C VAL A 155 -13.31 9.82 -10.34
N THR A 156 -12.57 10.84 -10.82
CA THR A 156 -12.82 11.50 -12.11
C THR A 156 -12.73 10.52 -13.27
N PHE A 157 -11.71 9.66 -13.28
CA PHE A 157 -11.59 8.59 -14.25
C PHE A 157 -12.82 7.65 -14.25
N LEU A 158 -13.27 7.21 -13.07
CA LEU A 158 -14.45 6.36 -12.94
C LEU A 158 -15.73 7.08 -13.37
N ALA A 159 -15.86 8.38 -13.10
CA ALA A 159 -17.02 9.18 -13.48
C ALA A 159 -17.21 9.24 -15.01
N GLY A 160 -16.12 9.14 -15.78
CA GLY A 160 -16.15 9.02 -17.23
C GLY A 160 -16.59 7.65 -17.77
N LEU A 161 -16.70 6.63 -16.91
CA LEU A 161 -17.03 5.24 -17.29
C LEU A 161 -18.39 4.77 -16.73
N ALA A 162 -18.67 5.09 -15.47
CA ALA A 162 -19.83 4.60 -14.73
C ALA A 162 -21.14 5.30 -15.16
N ASN A 163 -22.28 4.61 -14.99
CA ASN A 163 -23.59 5.23 -15.15
C ASN A 163 -23.89 6.18 -13.99
N HIS A 164 -23.61 5.75 -12.77
CA HIS A 164 -23.76 6.55 -11.56
C HIS A 164 -22.69 6.18 -10.52
N ILE A 165 -22.20 7.16 -9.78
CA ILE A 165 -21.26 6.98 -8.68
C ILE A 165 -21.90 7.45 -7.38
N TYR A 166 -21.93 6.55 -6.41
CA TYR A 166 -22.17 6.88 -5.00
C TYR A 166 -20.82 7.11 -4.32
N LEU A 167 -20.44 8.37 -4.14
CA LEU A 167 -19.14 8.77 -3.61
C LEU A 167 -19.20 8.96 -2.09
N PHE A 168 -18.41 8.19 -1.36
CA PHE A 168 -18.28 8.23 0.09
C PHE A 168 -16.94 8.86 0.48
N THR A 169 -16.98 9.99 1.19
CA THR A 169 -15.79 10.71 1.65
C THR A 169 -15.82 10.94 3.16
N PRO A 170 -14.75 10.61 3.92
CA PRO A 170 -14.64 10.94 5.35
C PRO A 170 -14.18 12.40 5.59
N TYR A 171 -13.85 13.14 4.53
CA TYR A 171 -13.38 14.51 4.56
C TYR A 171 -14.44 15.48 4.03
N LYS A 172 -14.41 16.74 4.51
CA LYS A 172 -15.51 17.71 4.31
C LYS A 172 -15.48 18.44 2.97
N GLU A 173 -14.32 18.58 2.35
CA GLU A 173 -14.15 19.39 1.14
C GLU A 173 -13.75 18.49 -0.04
N THR A 174 -14.65 18.37 -1.01
CA THR A 174 -14.36 17.76 -2.32
C THR A 174 -14.74 18.76 -3.40
N THR A 175 -13.92 18.88 -4.44
CA THR A 175 -14.17 19.80 -5.57
C THR A 175 -14.88 19.10 -6.72
N LEU A 176 -15.09 17.79 -6.63
CA LEU A 176 -15.74 16.98 -7.65
C LEU A 176 -17.21 17.40 -7.81
N GLN A 177 -17.55 17.92 -8.98
CA GLN A 177 -18.92 18.23 -9.38
C GLN A 177 -19.20 17.58 -10.74
N TYR A 178 -19.92 16.47 -10.71
CA TYR A 178 -20.35 15.74 -11.90
C TYR A 178 -21.82 15.35 -11.76
N ASP A 179 -22.56 15.43 -12.86
CA ASP A 179 -24.01 15.16 -12.87
C ASP A 179 -24.34 13.70 -12.47
N ASN A 180 -23.40 12.78 -12.63
CA ASN A 180 -23.56 11.36 -12.30
C ASN A 180 -22.98 10.97 -10.93
N ILE A 181 -22.64 11.93 -10.05
CA ILE A 181 -22.12 11.66 -8.70
C ILE A 181 -23.13 12.08 -7.63
N THR A 182 -23.46 11.15 -6.73
CA THR A 182 -24.15 11.43 -5.46
C THR A 182 -23.15 11.38 -4.31
N HIS A 183 -23.07 12.45 -3.51
CA HIS A 183 -22.10 12.58 -2.42
C HIS A 183 -22.68 12.12 -1.07
N PHE A 184 -21.91 11.29 -0.36
CA PHE A 184 -22.15 10.88 1.01
C PHE A 184 -20.97 11.27 1.90
N ASN A 185 -21.26 11.95 3.00
CA ASN A 185 -20.27 12.29 4.02
C ASN A 185 -20.18 11.16 5.06
N GLY A 186 -19.06 10.45 5.06
CA GLY A 186 -18.78 9.29 5.90
C GLY A 186 -18.46 8.03 5.08
N LEU A 187 -18.11 6.96 5.78
CA LEU A 187 -17.85 5.64 5.18
C LEU A 187 -19.08 4.74 5.28
N PRO A 188 -19.31 3.82 4.31
CA PRO A 188 -20.32 2.77 4.46
C PRO A 188 -20.01 1.85 5.64
N ALA A 189 -21.04 1.21 6.18
CA ALA A 189 -20.94 0.24 7.26
C ALA A 189 -20.50 -1.14 6.75
N SER A 190 -20.99 -1.54 5.57
CA SER A 190 -20.65 -2.81 4.92
C SER A 190 -20.73 -2.73 3.40
N VAL A 191 -20.08 -3.69 2.74
CA VAL A 191 -20.30 -4.07 1.34
C VAL A 191 -20.93 -5.46 1.34
N ASP A 192 -22.11 -5.56 0.73
CA ASP A 192 -22.96 -6.73 0.85
C ASP A 192 -23.06 -7.47 -0.49
N GLY A 193 -23.17 -8.79 -0.40
CA GLY A 193 -23.16 -9.67 -1.56
C GLY A 193 -22.80 -11.11 -1.19
N ASP A 194 -23.35 -12.08 -1.90
CA ASP A 194 -23.01 -13.51 -1.74
C ASP A 194 -21.73 -13.84 -2.51
N LYS A 195 -21.84 -14.00 -3.84
CA LYS A 195 -20.71 -14.26 -4.75
C LYS A 195 -20.15 -13.02 -5.43
N LYS A 196 -20.92 -11.94 -5.48
CA LYS A 196 -20.53 -10.65 -6.05
C LYS A 196 -21.16 -9.53 -5.24
N VAL A 197 -20.54 -8.35 -5.28
CA VAL A 197 -21.12 -7.11 -4.74
C VAL A 197 -22.52 -6.89 -5.30
N ALA A 198 -23.46 -6.58 -4.41
CA ALA A 198 -24.85 -6.26 -4.74
C ALA A 198 -25.30 -4.91 -4.17
N SER A 199 -24.75 -4.50 -3.02
CA SER A 199 -25.05 -3.22 -2.39
C SER A 199 -23.94 -2.76 -1.45
N VAL A 200 -23.99 -1.49 -1.06
CA VAL A 200 -23.29 -0.97 0.11
C VAL A 200 -24.31 -0.49 1.14
N THR A 201 -24.07 -0.74 2.42
CA THR A 201 -24.95 -0.27 3.49
C THR A 201 -24.39 1.03 4.08
N PHE A 202 -25.14 2.13 4.00
CA PHE A 202 -24.77 3.41 4.60
C PHE A 202 -25.86 3.90 5.54
N LYS A 203 -25.51 4.16 6.80
CA LYS A 203 -26.46 4.60 7.85
C LYS A 203 -27.74 3.73 7.97
N GLY A 204 -27.62 2.44 7.67
CA GLY A 204 -28.72 1.47 7.75
C GLY A 204 -29.54 1.32 6.45
N GLU A 205 -29.23 2.10 5.41
CA GLU A 205 -29.86 1.97 4.09
C GLU A 205 -28.96 1.21 3.14
N ALA A 206 -29.52 0.22 2.44
CA ALA A 206 -28.82 -0.52 1.39
C ALA A 206 -28.93 0.22 0.06
N ILE A 207 -27.79 0.58 -0.51
CA ILE A 207 -27.68 1.26 -1.81
C ILE A 207 -27.22 0.21 -2.84
N PRO A 208 -28.07 -0.17 -3.81
CA PRO A 208 -27.71 -1.15 -4.83
C PRO A 208 -26.55 -0.65 -5.69
N VAL A 209 -25.51 -1.46 -5.82
CA VAL A 209 -24.36 -1.16 -6.68
C VAL A 209 -23.83 -2.44 -7.32
N SER A 210 -23.25 -2.31 -8.51
CA SER A 210 -22.63 -3.42 -9.22
C SER A 210 -21.17 -3.67 -8.80
N GLY A 211 -20.53 -2.69 -8.17
CA GLY A 211 -19.16 -2.77 -7.68
C GLY A 211 -18.84 -1.67 -6.67
N ALA A 212 -17.77 -1.87 -5.90
CA ALA A 212 -17.30 -0.94 -4.88
C ALA A 212 -15.78 -0.74 -5.00
N PHE A 213 -15.36 0.52 -5.24
CA PHE A 213 -13.96 0.91 -5.37
C PHE A 213 -13.48 1.56 -4.08
N PHE A 214 -12.40 1.07 -3.50
CA PHE A 214 -11.83 1.58 -2.26
C PHE A 214 -10.49 2.26 -2.54
N LEU A 215 -10.54 3.58 -2.70
CA LEU A 215 -9.37 4.41 -3.01
C LEU A 215 -8.77 4.90 -1.68
N LYS A 216 -7.78 4.17 -1.18
CA LYS A 216 -7.16 4.38 0.14
C LYS A 216 -5.65 4.19 0.12
N ASP A 217 -4.97 4.91 1.02
CA ASP A 217 -3.51 4.97 1.14
C ASP A 217 -2.81 3.64 1.36
N SER A 218 -3.53 2.64 1.88
CA SER A 218 -2.97 1.33 2.13
C SER A 218 -3.99 0.25 1.85
N ILE A 219 -3.52 -0.73 1.10
CA ILE A 219 -4.17 -2.01 0.93
C ILE A 219 -3.68 -2.93 2.05
N ASN A 220 -4.54 -3.79 2.57
CA ASN A 220 -4.13 -4.82 3.52
C ASN A 220 -2.99 -5.64 2.89
N PRO A 221 -1.86 -5.86 3.56
CA PRO A 221 -0.74 -6.59 2.97
C PRO A 221 -1.13 -7.99 2.44
N GLY A 222 -2.05 -8.69 3.11
CA GLY A 222 -2.56 -9.99 2.65
C GLY A 222 -3.40 -9.93 1.37
N VAL A 223 -3.85 -8.72 0.99
CA VAL A 223 -4.43 -8.49 -0.34
C VAL A 223 -3.34 -8.24 -1.38
N LEU A 224 -2.31 -7.47 -1.04
CA LEU A 224 -1.22 -7.17 -1.99
C LEU A 224 -0.54 -8.45 -2.47
N LEU A 225 -0.37 -9.43 -1.60
CA LEU A 225 0.14 -10.74 -1.95
C LEU A 225 -0.71 -11.83 -1.28
N SER A 226 -1.46 -12.56 -2.11
CA SER A 226 -2.33 -13.63 -1.64
C SER A 226 -1.53 -14.78 -1.03
N GLY A 227 -2.03 -15.36 0.06
CA GLY A 227 -1.38 -16.48 0.75
C GLY A 227 -0.40 -16.08 1.86
N LEU A 228 -0.22 -14.78 2.12
CA LEU A 228 0.55 -14.32 3.27
C LEU A 228 -0.13 -14.69 4.60
N ASP A 229 0.66 -15.24 5.51
CA ASP A 229 0.22 -15.48 6.88
C ASP A 229 0.13 -14.16 7.65
N MET A 230 -1.07 -13.90 8.19
CA MET A 230 -1.38 -12.65 8.87
C MET A 230 -1.93 -12.92 10.28
N ALA A 231 -1.49 -12.14 11.27
CA ALA A 231 -2.04 -12.16 12.63
C ALA A 231 -2.36 -10.75 13.12
N GLY A 232 -3.62 -10.52 13.48
CA GLY A 232 -4.08 -9.24 14.01
C GLY A 232 -3.83 -8.05 13.06
N GLY A 233 -3.86 -8.29 11.74
CA GLY A 233 -3.59 -7.27 10.71
C GLY A 233 -2.12 -7.04 10.39
N HIS A 234 -1.21 -7.88 10.91
CA HIS A 234 0.23 -7.81 10.66
C HIS A 234 0.70 -9.04 9.89
N ILE A 235 1.68 -8.85 9.02
CA ILE A 235 2.39 -9.93 8.33
C ILE A 235 3.21 -10.69 9.38
N ILE A 236 3.02 -11.99 9.44
CA ILE A 236 3.83 -12.84 10.31
C ILE A 236 5.21 -13.00 9.68
N VAL A 237 6.25 -12.69 10.47
CA VAL A 237 7.64 -12.82 10.06
C VAL A 237 8.45 -13.50 11.16
N ASP A 238 9.55 -14.13 10.75
CA ASP A 238 10.56 -14.63 11.68
C ASP A 238 11.60 -13.56 12.06
N ARG A 239 12.66 -13.97 12.77
CA ARG A 239 13.76 -13.08 13.20
C ARG A 239 14.61 -12.53 12.06
N THR A 240 14.51 -13.12 10.87
CA THR A 240 15.18 -12.71 9.64
C THR A 240 14.28 -11.84 8.76
N GLN A 241 13.10 -11.46 9.25
CA GLN A 241 12.07 -10.74 8.50
C GLN A 241 11.44 -11.52 7.33
N MET A 242 11.68 -12.82 7.24
CA MET A 242 11.10 -13.68 6.21
C MET A 242 9.64 -14.00 6.55
N THR A 243 8.79 -14.02 5.53
CA THR A 243 7.37 -14.43 5.65
C THR A 243 7.21 -15.94 5.46
N ASN A 244 5.97 -16.44 5.37
CA ASN A 244 5.70 -17.82 5.00
C ASN A 244 5.94 -18.12 3.50
N ILE A 245 6.12 -17.08 2.68
CA ILE A 245 6.42 -17.20 1.25
C ILE A 245 7.92 -16.97 1.05
N ASP A 246 8.60 -17.97 0.47
CA ASP A 246 10.04 -17.90 0.22
C ASP A 246 10.38 -16.74 -0.72
N GLY A 247 11.49 -16.04 -0.47
CA GLY A 247 11.84 -14.81 -1.20
C GLY A 247 11.00 -13.57 -0.88
N VAL A 248 10.02 -13.66 0.03
CA VAL A 248 9.20 -12.52 0.50
C VAL A 248 9.50 -12.20 1.95
N TYR A 249 9.79 -10.92 2.18
CA TYR A 249 10.13 -10.35 3.48
C TYR A 249 9.20 -9.20 3.82
N ALA A 250 9.10 -8.86 5.10
CA ALA A 250 8.37 -7.68 5.55
C ALA A 250 9.08 -6.96 6.70
N ALA A 251 8.96 -5.63 6.75
CA ALA A 251 9.62 -4.81 7.77
C ALA A 251 8.84 -3.54 8.10
N GLY A 252 8.93 -3.10 9.36
CA GLY A 252 8.25 -1.90 9.86
C GLY A 252 6.91 -2.22 10.51
N ASP A 253 6.02 -1.23 10.55
CA ASP A 253 4.74 -1.39 11.27
C ASP A 253 3.93 -2.59 10.76
N CYS A 254 4.04 -2.94 9.46
CA CYS A 254 3.32 -4.06 8.86
C CYS A 254 3.60 -5.42 9.53
N THR A 255 4.70 -5.57 10.28
CA THR A 255 5.09 -6.83 10.93
C THR A 255 4.69 -6.90 12.40
N GLY A 256 4.13 -5.83 12.97
CA GLY A 256 3.76 -5.84 14.39
C GLY A 256 4.20 -4.62 15.16
N ARG A 257 3.68 -4.55 16.39
CA ARG A 257 4.10 -3.62 17.42
C ARG A 257 5.49 -4.00 17.96
N PRO A 258 6.27 -3.03 18.49
CA PRO A 258 5.91 -1.62 18.64
C PRO A 258 6.08 -0.82 17.34
N TYR A 259 5.16 0.11 17.07
CA TYR A 259 5.24 1.01 15.91
C TYR A 259 6.21 2.15 16.21
N GLN A 260 7.49 1.94 15.90
CA GLN A 260 8.58 2.87 16.22
C GLN A 260 9.54 2.97 15.04
N TYR A 261 10.04 4.19 14.79
CA TYR A 261 10.99 4.46 13.70
C TYR A 261 12.26 3.61 13.80
N ALA A 262 12.85 3.50 15.00
CA ALA A 262 14.05 2.70 15.22
C ALA A 262 13.83 1.20 14.95
N LYS A 263 12.67 0.67 15.35
CA LYS A 263 12.24 -0.71 15.05
C LYS A 263 12.13 -0.92 13.55
N ALA A 264 11.41 -0.03 12.86
CA ALA A 264 11.22 -0.10 11.42
C ALA A 264 12.54 -0.05 10.64
N VAL A 265 13.45 0.86 11.00
CA VAL A 265 14.78 0.96 10.39
C VAL A 265 15.60 -0.31 10.63
N GLY A 266 15.61 -0.84 11.85
CA GLY A 266 16.30 -2.09 12.15
C GLY A 266 15.79 -3.27 11.33
N GLU A 267 14.47 -3.45 11.25
CA GLU A 267 13.86 -4.51 10.46
C GLU A 267 14.12 -4.35 8.96
N GLY A 268 14.09 -3.12 8.43
CA GLY A 268 14.40 -2.86 7.02
C GLY A 268 15.82 -3.28 6.65
N ASN A 269 16.78 -3.05 7.55
CA ASN A 269 18.16 -3.51 7.37
C ASN A 269 18.27 -5.04 7.42
N VAL A 270 17.64 -5.70 8.40
CA VAL A 270 17.64 -7.17 8.53
C VAL A 270 17.06 -7.81 7.27
N ALA A 271 15.92 -7.31 6.77
CA ALA A 271 15.26 -7.87 5.58
C ALA A 271 16.18 -7.89 4.35
N VAL A 272 16.94 -6.81 4.10
CA VAL A 272 17.90 -6.79 2.97
C VAL A 272 19.04 -7.77 3.17
N HIS A 273 19.50 -7.94 4.40
CA HIS A 273 20.52 -8.93 4.70
C HIS A 273 20.06 -10.36 4.42
N SER A 274 18.81 -10.68 4.77
CA SER A 274 18.19 -11.97 4.45
C SER A 274 17.99 -12.15 2.95
N VAL A 275 17.57 -11.09 2.23
CA VAL A 275 17.49 -11.11 0.75
C VAL A 275 18.84 -11.44 0.12
N LEU A 276 19.95 -10.90 0.65
CA LEU A 276 21.29 -11.22 0.14
C LEU A 276 21.67 -12.68 0.34
N GLU A 277 21.20 -13.33 1.40
CA GLU A 277 21.41 -14.76 1.64
C GLU A 277 20.58 -15.57 0.65
N TYR A 278 19.28 -15.26 0.52
CA TYR A 278 18.39 -15.87 -0.45
C TYR A 278 18.91 -15.78 -1.90
N LEU A 279 19.35 -14.59 -2.32
CA LEU A 279 19.89 -14.39 -3.67
C LEU A 279 21.20 -15.15 -3.93
N LYS A 280 21.97 -15.50 -2.89
CA LYS A 280 23.17 -16.35 -3.07
C LYS A 280 22.79 -17.80 -3.29
N GLU A 281 21.77 -18.29 -2.59
CA GLU A 281 21.28 -19.66 -2.71
C GLU A 281 20.55 -19.90 -4.04
N HIS A 282 19.95 -18.85 -4.61
CA HIS A 282 19.15 -18.90 -5.84
C HIS A 282 19.86 -18.29 -7.06
N LYS A 283 21.20 -18.27 -7.07
CA LYS A 283 22.00 -17.68 -8.16
C LYS A 283 22.06 -18.54 -9.44
N ASP A 284 21.69 -19.82 -9.36
CA ASP A 284 21.96 -20.84 -10.39
C ASP A 284 20.70 -21.56 -10.93
N ASN A 285 19.49 -21.02 -10.72
CA ASN A 285 18.25 -21.51 -11.33
C ASN A 285 17.76 -20.62 -12.48
#